data_AF-A0A8J2NHB9-F1
#
_entry.id   AF-A0A8J2NHB9-F1
#
_cell.length_a   1.000
_cell.length_b   1.000
_cell.length_c   1.000
_cell.angle_alpha   90.00
_cell.angle_beta   90.00
_cell.angle_gamma   90.00
#
_symmetry.space_group_name_H-M   'P 1'
#
loop_
_entity.id
_entity.type
_entity.pdbx_description
1 polymer ?
#
loop_
_entity_poly.entity_id
_entity_poly.type
_entity_poly.pdbx_seq_one_letter_code
_entity_poly.pdbx_strand_id
1 'polypeptide(L)'
;MAPPPIPSAAQRLLPPDARSSREPSREPSLAPSLALTEETIMEEIPSYAGHIDRAEHDIRMRRVRKRVEGSIAERDQSIAERDQSIAERNAAIEQQWEMFAQHEAKIAELMAVLRLENNGH
;
A
#
# COMPACT_ATOMS: atom_id res chain seq x y z
N MET A 1 38.31 -8.51 -7.61
CA MET A 1 39.25 -9.11 -8.60
C MET A 1 38.42 -9.51 -9.82
N ALA A 2 38.69 -8.92 -10.98
CA ALA A 2 38.02 -9.27 -12.23
C ALA A 2 38.56 -10.61 -12.77
N PRO A 3 37.76 -11.46 -13.43
CA PRO A 3 38.26 -12.68 -14.04
C PRO A 3 39.12 -12.37 -15.30
N PRO A 4 40.26 -13.05 -15.50
CA PRO A 4 41.09 -12.92 -16.70
C PRO A 4 40.50 -13.66 -17.93
N PRO A 5 40.96 -13.33 -19.14
CA PRO A 5 40.30 -13.66 -20.41
C PRO A 5 40.58 -15.08 -20.92
N ILE A 6 39.65 -15.59 -21.73
CA ILE A 6 39.74 -16.87 -22.47
C ILE A 6 40.71 -16.71 -23.65
N PRO A 7 41.66 -17.64 -23.88
CA PRO A 7 42.31 -17.79 -25.17
C PRO A 7 41.65 -18.89 -26.02
N SER A 8 41.23 -18.46 -27.21
CA SER A 8 40.87 -19.27 -28.36
C SER A 8 42.10 -19.99 -28.93
N ALA A 9 42.05 -21.31 -29.08
CA ALA A 9 42.97 -22.05 -29.95
C ALA A 9 42.43 -23.43 -30.36
N ALA A 10 42.39 -23.64 -31.69
CA ALA A 10 42.48 -24.92 -32.42
C ALA A 10 41.36 -25.95 -32.22
N GLN A 11 40.36 -26.08 -33.11
CA GLN A 11 40.44 -26.73 -34.44
C GLN A 11 41.27 -28.03 -34.48
N ARG A 12 40.57 -29.15 -34.67
CA ARG A 12 40.91 -30.44 -35.33
C ARG A 12 40.20 -31.54 -34.53
N LEU A 13 39.15 -32.19 -35.03
CA LEU A 13 39.24 -33.29 -35.99
C LEU A 13 37.85 -33.57 -36.59
N LEU A 14 37.71 -33.36 -37.89
CA LEU A 14 36.73 -34.08 -38.72
C LEU A 14 37.45 -35.29 -39.34
N PRO A 15 36.83 -36.48 -39.42
CA PRO A 15 37.19 -37.48 -40.41
C PRO A 15 36.34 -37.31 -41.70
N PRO A 16 36.94 -37.46 -42.89
CA PRO A 16 36.23 -37.39 -44.16
C PRO A 16 35.80 -38.76 -44.68
N ASP A 17 34.83 -38.71 -45.60
CA ASP A 17 34.54 -39.66 -46.68
C ASP A 17 33.76 -40.94 -46.37
N ALA A 18 32.48 -40.93 -46.79
CA ALA A 18 32.04 -41.85 -47.85
C ALA A 18 30.90 -41.20 -48.66
N ARG A 19 31.17 -40.94 -49.93
CA ARG A 19 30.22 -40.43 -50.94
C ARG A 19 29.27 -41.54 -51.41
N SER A 20 28.18 -41.10 -52.05
CA SER A 20 27.15 -41.83 -52.80
C SER A 20 25.92 -42.17 -51.94
N SER A 21 24.75 -41.58 -52.16
CA SER A 21 24.05 -41.54 -53.45
C SER A 21 23.05 -40.38 -53.56
N ARG A 22 22.88 -39.88 -54.81
CA ARG A 22 21.66 -39.27 -55.38
C ARG A 22 20.38 -39.92 -54.81
N GLU A 23 19.25 -39.27 -54.55
CA GLU A 23 18.42 -38.22 -55.22
C GLU A 23 17.17 -38.03 -54.29
N PRO A 24 16.11 -37.27 -54.62
CA PRO A 24 15.99 -35.90 -55.12
C PRO A 24 15.14 -35.02 -54.16
N SER A 25 15.13 -33.71 -54.44
CA SER A 25 14.08 -32.72 -54.13
C SER A 25 12.92 -33.15 -53.22
N ARG A 26 12.96 -32.76 -51.94
CA ARG A 26 11.76 -32.57 -51.12
C ARG A 26 11.71 -31.12 -50.69
N GLU A 27 10.60 -30.50 -51.06
CA GLU A 27 10.20 -29.11 -50.93
C GLU A 27 10.57 -28.49 -49.57
N PRO A 28 10.79 -27.16 -49.49
CA PRO A 28 10.83 -26.51 -48.19
C PRO A 28 9.46 -26.75 -47.56
N SER A 29 9.41 -27.59 -46.51
CA SER A 29 8.24 -27.65 -45.65
C SER A 29 8.05 -26.24 -45.12
N LEU A 30 7.14 -25.49 -45.73
CA LEU A 30 6.59 -24.29 -45.17
C LEU A 30 6.18 -24.68 -43.75
N ALA A 31 6.99 -24.26 -42.77
CA ALA A 31 6.51 -24.14 -41.42
C ALA A 31 5.17 -23.41 -41.54
N PRO A 32 4.07 -23.91 -40.95
CA PRO A 32 2.82 -23.21 -41.01
C PRO A 32 3.08 -21.82 -40.44
N SER A 33 3.11 -20.85 -41.34
CA SER A 33 3.02 -19.45 -41.02
C SER A 33 1.90 -19.31 -40.01
N LEU A 34 2.12 -18.48 -38.99
CA LEU A 34 1.14 -18.01 -38.02
C LEU A 34 -0.03 -17.29 -38.73
N ALA A 35 -0.72 -17.98 -39.63
CA ALA A 35 -2.00 -17.63 -40.16
C ALA A 35 -2.96 -17.99 -39.03
N LEU A 36 -3.06 -17.06 -38.08
CA LEU A 36 -4.08 -17.04 -37.06
C LEU A 36 -5.40 -17.17 -37.82
N THR A 37 -6.01 -18.35 -37.82
CA THR A 37 -7.24 -18.59 -38.56
C THR A 37 -8.32 -17.71 -37.93
N GLU A 38 -9.27 -17.23 -38.73
CA GLU A 38 -10.40 -16.44 -38.23
C GLU A 38 -11.09 -17.13 -37.03
N GLU A 39 -11.07 -18.46 -36.98
CA GLU A 39 -11.57 -19.29 -35.89
C GLU A 39 -10.76 -19.13 -34.59
N THR A 40 -9.42 -19.16 -34.65
CA THR A 40 -8.55 -18.90 -33.48
C THR A 40 -8.68 -17.46 -32.99
N ILE A 41 -8.83 -16.51 -33.92
CA ILE A 41 -9.07 -15.09 -33.58
C ILE A 41 -10.42 -14.92 -32.86
N MET A 42 -11.47 -15.60 -33.32
CA MET A 42 -12.81 -15.51 -32.73
C MET A 42 -12.91 -16.17 -31.34
N GLU A 43 -12.14 -17.21 -31.04
CA GLU A 43 -12.12 -17.83 -29.70
C GLU A 43 -11.27 -17.05 -28.68
N GLU A 44 -10.17 -16.41 -29.11
CA GLU A 44 -9.28 -15.70 -28.20
C GLU A 44 -9.79 -14.29 -27.83
N ILE A 45 -10.42 -13.56 -28.75
CA ILE A 45 -10.92 -12.19 -28.49
C ILE A 45 -11.87 -12.11 -27.28
N PRO A 46 -12.88 -13.00 -27.12
CA PRO A 46 -13.75 -13.02 -25.94
C PRO A 46 -13.00 -13.31 -24.64
N SER A 47 -11.98 -14.19 -24.70
CA SER A 47 -11.12 -14.52 -23.55
C SER A 47 -10.27 -13.31 -23.12
N TYR A 48 -9.67 -12.59 -24.08
CA TYR A 48 -8.93 -11.36 -23.82
C TYR A 48 -9.84 -10.23 -23.31
N ALA A 49 -11.04 -10.07 -23.85
CA ALA A 49 -12.01 -9.08 -23.36
C ALA A 49 -12.33 -9.32 -21.87
N GLY A 50 -12.55 -10.57 -21.44
CA GLY A 50 -12.76 -10.90 -20.03
C GLY A 50 -11.54 -10.72 -19.12
N HIS A 51 -10.31 -10.77 -19.66
CA HIS A 51 -9.10 -10.39 -18.91
C HIS A 51 -8.97 -8.88 -18.75
N ILE A 52 -9.31 -8.11 -19.79
CA ILE A 52 -9.30 -6.65 -19.76
C ILE A 52 -10.33 -6.13 -18.75
N ASP A 53 -11.56 -6.65 -18.77
CA ASP A 53 -12.61 -6.26 -17.82
C ASP A 53 -12.20 -6.50 -16.35
N ARG A 54 -11.54 -7.64 -16.08
CA ARG A 54 -11.00 -7.96 -14.75
C ARG A 54 -9.89 -7.00 -14.35
N ALA A 55 -8.94 -6.72 -15.25
CA ALA A 55 -7.85 -5.78 -14.97
C ALA A 55 -8.37 -4.35 -14.74
N GLU A 56 -9.36 -3.90 -15.50
CA GLU A 56 -10.00 -2.60 -15.31
C GLU A 56 -10.75 -2.52 -13.98
N HIS A 57 -11.45 -3.60 -13.60
CA HIS A 57 -12.08 -3.71 -12.30
C HIS A 57 -11.05 -3.58 -11.17
N ASP A 58 -9.93 -4.29 -11.25
CA ASP A 58 -8.87 -4.23 -10.24
C ASP A 58 -8.24 -2.84 -10.13
N ILE A 59 -7.99 -2.18 -11.26
CA ILE A 59 -7.49 -0.80 -11.30
C ILE A 59 -8.49 0.14 -10.62
N ARG A 60 -9.78 -0.01 -10.91
CA ARG A 60 -10.87 0.78 -10.30
C ARG A 60 -10.91 0.57 -8.79
N MET A 61 -10.88 -0.68 -8.34
CA MET A 61 -10.90 -1.03 -6.92
C MET A 61 -9.67 -0.53 -6.18
N ARG A 62 -8.49 -0.58 -6.80
CA ARG A 62 -7.26 0.00 -6.22
C ARG A 62 -7.37 1.51 -6.03
N ARG A 63 -7.96 2.22 -6.99
CA ARG A 63 -8.21 3.68 -6.87
C ARG A 63 -9.22 3.99 -5.77
N VAL A 64 -10.28 3.19 -5.64
CA VAL A 64 -11.25 3.33 -4.54
C VAL A 64 -10.55 3.11 -3.20
N ARG A 65 -9.79 2.02 -3.06
CA ARG A 65 -9.03 1.71 -1.84
C ARG A 65 -8.10 2.85 -1.44
N LYS A 66 -7.30 3.37 -2.37
CA LYS A 66 -6.37 4.48 -2.10
C LYS A 66 -7.09 5.74 -1.60
N ARG A 67 -8.29 6.04 -2.16
CA ARG A 67 -9.11 7.17 -1.69
C ARG A 67 -9.66 6.93 -0.28
N VAL A 68 -10.12 5.72 0.00
CA VAL A 68 -10.63 5.35 1.33
C VAL A 68 -9.51 5.41 2.36
N GLU A 69 -8.34 4.85 2.07
CA GLU A 69 -7.15 4.90 2.94
C GLU A 69 -6.75 6.35 3.25
N GLY A 70 -6.70 7.22 2.24
CA GLY A 70 -6.42 8.65 2.45
C GLY A 70 -7.46 9.33 3.34
N SER A 71 -8.75 9.04 3.10
CA SER A 71 -9.85 9.62 3.88
C SER A 71 -9.93 9.06 5.32
N ILE A 72 -9.42 7.85 5.56
CA ILE A 72 -9.25 7.30 6.92
C ILE A 72 -8.11 8.04 7.61
N ALA A 73 -6.95 8.17 6.97
CA ALA A 73 -5.80 8.86 7.56
C ALA A 73 -6.11 10.32 7.94
N GLU A 74 -6.86 11.05 7.10
CA GLU A 74 -7.33 12.40 7.42
C GLU A 74 -8.26 12.43 8.64
N ARG A 75 -9.15 11.44 8.77
CA ARG A 75 -10.03 11.33 9.94
C ARG A 75 -9.27 10.98 11.19
N ASP A 76 -8.34 10.04 11.12
CA ASP A 76 -7.50 9.62 12.25
C ASP A 76 -6.69 10.81 12.78
N GLN A 77 -6.08 11.60 11.89
CA GLN A 77 -5.39 12.83 12.26
C GLN A 77 -6.34 13.82 12.96
N SER A 78 -7.54 14.02 12.39
CA SER A 78 -8.53 14.94 12.96
C SER A 78 -9.11 14.44 14.30
N ILE A 79 -9.15 13.13 14.53
CA ILE A 79 -9.52 12.53 15.83
C ILE A 79 -8.40 12.80 16.84
N ALA A 80 -7.15 12.53 16.48
CA ALA A 80 -6.00 12.77 17.37
C ALA A 80 -5.91 14.23 17.83
N GLU A 81 -6.14 15.18 16.93
CA GLU A 81 -6.20 16.61 17.26
C GLU A 81 -7.34 16.95 18.25
N ARG A 82 -8.51 16.34 18.06
CA ARG A 82 -9.64 16.52 18.99
C ARG A 82 -9.34 15.89 20.35
N ASP A 83 -8.77 14.70 20.39
CA ASP A 83 -8.42 14.01 21.63
C ASP A 83 -7.42 14.83 22.45
N GLN A 84 -6.40 15.40 21.80
CA GLN A 84 -5.48 16.34 22.45
C GLN A 84 -6.23 17.56 23.02
N SER A 85 -7.12 18.16 22.21
CA SER A 85 -7.88 19.33 22.64
C SER A 85 -8.88 19.03 23.77
N ILE A 86 -9.39 17.79 23.86
CA ILE A 86 -10.22 17.33 24.97
C ILE A 86 -9.35 17.16 26.22
N ALA A 87 -8.17 16.55 26.11
CA ALA A 87 -7.24 16.37 27.22
C ALA A 87 -6.83 17.72 27.84
N GLU A 88 -6.53 18.72 27.02
CA GLU A 88 -6.22 20.08 27.46
C GLU A 88 -7.40 20.73 28.22
N ARG A 89 -8.62 20.58 27.72
CA ARG A 89 -9.82 21.09 28.39
C ARG A 89 -10.08 20.38 29.72
N ASN A 90 -9.89 19.07 29.77
CA ASN A 90 -10.06 18.30 31.01
C ASN A 90 -9.06 18.77 32.08
N ALA A 91 -7.79 18.99 31.72
CA ALA A 91 -6.80 19.53 32.63
C ALA A 91 -7.17 20.94 33.14
N ALA A 92 -7.70 21.80 32.27
CA ALA A 92 -8.18 23.12 32.67
C ALA A 92 -9.39 23.05 33.63
N ILE A 93 -10.31 22.10 33.40
CA ILE A 93 -11.45 21.86 34.29
C ILE A 93 -10.96 21.38 35.66
N GLU A 94 -10.02 20.45 35.71
CA GLU A 94 -9.42 19.98 36.97
C GLU A 94 -8.77 21.12 37.76
N GLN A 95 -8.02 22.01 37.09
CA GLN A 95 -7.45 23.20 37.73
C GLN A 95 -8.53 24.13 38.29
N GLN A 96 -9.64 24.31 37.57
CA GLN A 96 -10.76 25.12 38.07
C GLN A 96 -11.41 24.49 39.31
N TRP A 97 -11.60 23.17 39.32
CA TRP A 97 -12.13 22.47 40.49
C TRP A 97 -11.25 22.64 41.72
N GLU A 98 -9.93 22.55 41.55
CA GLU A 98 -8.97 22.78 42.64
C GLU A 98 -9.06 24.22 43.17
N MET A 99 -9.14 25.21 42.29
CA MET A 99 -9.36 26.62 42.67
C MET A 99 -10.68 26.81 43.44
N PHE A 100 -11.77 26.19 43.00
CA PHE A 100 -13.06 26.25 43.71
C PHE A 100 -12.97 25.63 45.10
N ALA A 101 -12.34 24.46 45.23
CA ALA A 101 -12.14 23.81 46.52
C ALA A 101 -11.34 24.68 47.50
N GLN A 102 -10.29 25.35 47.01
CA GLN A 102 -9.49 26.29 47.81
C GLN A 102 -10.31 27.50 48.26
N HIS A 103 -11.13 28.06 47.36
CA HIS A 103 -12.03 29.17 47.71
C HIS A 103 -13.09 28.75 48.74
N GLU A 104 -13.70 27.58 48.59
CA GLU A 104 -14.65 27.04 49.56
C GLU A 104 -14.02 26.87 50.94
N ALA A 105 -12.82 26.29 51.00
CA ALA A 105 -12.07 26.17 52.24
C ALA A 105 -11.79 27.52 52.89
N LYS A 106 -11.42 28.54 52.09
CA LYS A 106 -11.16 29.88 52.60
C LYS A 106 -12.42 30.56 53.13
N ILE A 107 -13.55 30.39 52.44
CA ILE A 107 -14.84 30.91 52.90
C ILE A 107 -15.22 30.26 54.23
N ALA A 108 -15.07 28.93 54.36
CA ALA A 108 -15.36 28.22 55.59
C ALA A 108 -14.50 28.72 56.77
N GLU A 109 -13.21 28.96 56.54
CA GLU A 109 -12.30 29.53 57.53
C GLU A 109 -12.76 30.93 57.98
N LEU A 110 -13.05 31.83 57.04
CA LEU A 110 -13.52 33.19 57.35
C LEU A 110 -14.85 33.17 58.10
N MET A 111 -15.77 32.28 57.73
CA MET A 111 -17.04 32.10 58.45
C MET A 111 -16.82 31.60 59.88
N ALA A 112 -15.83 30.73 60.10
CA ALA A 112 -15.49 30.26 61.45
C ALA A 112 -14.93 31.39 62.31
N VAL A 113 -14.04 32.23 61.77
CA VAL A 113 -13.50 33.41 62.45
C VAL A 113 -14.60 34.38 62.85
N LEU A 114 -15.49 34.75 61.92
CA LEU A 114 -16.60 35.66 62.20
C LEU A 114 -17.55 35.11 63.27
N ARG A 115 -17.78 33.80 63.31
CA ARG A 115 -18.57 33.17 64.37
C ARG A 115 -17.89 33.27 65.73
N LEU A 116 -16.58 33.10 65.80
CA LEU A 116 -15.83 33.24 67.05
C LEU A 116 -15.83 34.68 67.55
N GLU A 117 -15.64 35.65 66.65
CA GLU A 117 -15.70 37.08 66.99
C GLU A 117 -17.08 37.49 67.51
N ASN A 118 -18.16 37.04 66.86
CA ASN A 118 -19.53 37.36 67.28
C ASN A 118 -19.98 36.66 68.57
N ASN A 119 -19.36 35.54 68.96
CA ASN A 119 -19.70 34.80 70.19
C ASN A 119 -18.83 35.22 71.39
N GLY A 120 -17.78 36.03 71.18
CA GLY A 120 -16.87 36.53 72.20
C GLY A 120 -17.20 37.93 72.74
N HIS A 121 -18.29 38.53 72.27
CA HIS A 121 -18.85 39.81 72.72
C HIS A 121 -20.25 39.60 73.31
#